data_AF-A0A3M1LL60-F1
#
_entry.id   AF-A0A3M1LL60-F1
#
_cell.length_a   1.000
_cell.length_b   1.000
_cell.length_c   1.000
_cell.angle_alpha   90.00
_cell.angle_beta   90.00
_cell.angle_gamma   90.00
#
_symmetry.space_group_name_H-M   'P 1'
#
loop_
_entity.id
_entity.type
_entity.pdbx_description
1 polymer ?
#
loop_
_entity_poly.entity_id
_entity_poly.type
_entity_poly.pdbx_seq_one_letter_code
_entity_poly.pdbx_strand_id
1 'polypeptide(L)'
;MEEFPVKSYEGFEQKVLDGYTIYKSSKRWIALVVVETSNKKELRLYSWELRKGEWKVALASQNVGFWDWDKLYEKVKEFKEKYNI
;
A
#
# COMPACT_ATOMS: atom_id res chain seq x y z
N MET A 1 -7.77 15.54 3.05
CA MET A 1 -6.33 15.79 3.20
C MET A 1 -5.65 14.49 2.79
N GLU A 2 -4.77 14.47 1.78
CA GLU A 2 -4.12 13.22 1.35
C GLU A 2 -3.16 12.77 2.46
N GLU A 3 -3.62 11.85 3.30
CA GLU A 3 -2.77 11.26 4.33
C GLU A 3 -1.66 10.41 3.69
N PHE A 4 -1.91 9.81 2.53
CA PHE A 4 -0.96 8.94 1.82
C PHE A 4 -0.32 9.65 0.62
N PRO A 5 1.02 9.86 0.61
CA PRO A 5 1.68 10.60 -0.46
C PRO A 5 1.83 9.74 -1.73
N VAL A 6 0.83 9.83 -2.61
CA VAL A 6 0.84 9.18 -3.94
C VAL A 6 1.09 10.25 -5.00
N LYS A 7 2.02 9.99 -5.93
CA LYS A 7 2.30 10.91 -7.02
C LYS A 7 1.44 10.58 -8.24
N SER A 8 0.87 11.62 -8.83
CA SER A 8 0.31 11.61 -10.18
C SER A 8 1.33 12.14 -11.18
N TYR A 9 1.32 11.58 -12.38
CA TYR A 9 2.09 12.07 -13.53
C TYR A 9 1.16 12.21 -14.73
N GLU A 10 1.53 13.01 -15.72
CA GLU A 10 0.77 13.13 -16.97
C GLU A 10 0.62 11.75 -17.63
N GLY A 11 -0.62 11.34 -17.91
CA GLY A 11 -0.96 10.01 -18.44
C GLY A 11 -0.98 8.90 -17.38
N PHE A 12 -0.75 9.23 -16.11
CA PHE A 12 -0.79 8.31 -14.97
C PHE A 12 -1.39 9.01 -13.73
N GLU A 13 -2.54 9.64 -13.92
CA GLU A 13 -3.28 10.35 -12.89
C GLU A 13 -3.86 9.35 -11.89
N GLN A 14 -3.61 9.63 -10.60
CA GLN A 14 -4.05 8.83 -9.48
C GLN A 14 -4.50 9.74 -8.34
N LYS A 15 -5.74 9.55 -7.89
CA LYS A 15 -6.31 10.25 -6.74
C LYS A 15 -6.45 9.28 -5.58
N VAL A 16 -5.93 9.64 -4.41
CA VAL A 16 -6.16 8.84 -3.19
C VAL A 16 -7.60 9.03 -2.74
N LEU A 17 -8.32 7.93 -2.55
CA LEU A 17 -9.68 7.92 -2.02
C LEU A 17 -9.70 7.61 -0.52
N ASP A 18 -8.93 6.61 -0.10
CA ASP A 18 -8.84 6.15 1.30
C ASP A 18 -7.57 5.30 1.50
N GLY A 19 -7.24 4.96 2.74
CA GLY A 19 -6.19 4.00 3.04
C GLY A 19 -6.06 3.61 4.50
N TYR A 20 -5.26 2.58 4.73
CA TYR A 20 -4.97 2.02 6.04
C TYR A 20 -3.47 1.76 6.19
N THR A 21 -2.85 2.38 7.19
CA THR A 21 -1.45 2.13 7.53
C THR A 21 -1.31 0.76 8.19
N ILE A 22 -0.60 -0.16 7.52
CA ILE A 22 -0.26 -1.47 8.07
C ILE A 22 0.93 -1.36 9.03
N TYR A 23 1.93 -0.56 8.66
CA TYR A 23 3.16 -0.41 9.42
C TYR A 23 3.78 0.95 9.15
N LYS A 24 4.24 1.65 10.20
CA LYS A 24 4.97 2.91 10.06
C LYS A 24 6.06 3.01 11.13
N SER A 25 7.26 3.33 10.69
CA SER A 25 8.43 3.62 11.52
C SER A 25 9.05 4.96 11.13
N SER A 26 10.16 5.32 11.77
CA SER A 26 10.90 6.54 11.46
C SER A 26 11.49 6.58 10.05
N LYS A 27 11.61 5.42 9.37
CA LYS A 27 12.23 5.32 8.03
C LYS A 27 11.38 4.61 6.98
N ARG A 28 10.37 3.83 7.38
CA ARG A 28 9.55 3.00 6.47
C ARG A 28 8.07 3.13 6.77
N TRP A 29 7.26 3.14 5.73
CA TRP A 29 5.80 3.17 5.83
C TRP A 29 5.22 2.17 4.83
N ILE A 30 4.24 1.37 5.24
CA ILE A 30 3.50 0.43 4.41
C ILE A 30 2.00 0.66 4.66
N ALA A 31 1.22 0.78 3.59
CA ALA A 31 -0.21 0.98 3.68
C ALA A 31 -0.95 0.28 2.53
N LEU A 32 -2.20 -0.09 2.80
CA LEU A 32 -3.19 -0.32 1.76
C LEU A 32 -3.80 1.03 1.40
N VAL A 33 -3.88 1.36 0.12
CA VAL A 33 -4.44 2.63 -0.35
C VAL A 33 -5.41 2.34 -1.48
N VAL A 34 -6.61 2.88 -1.38
CA VAL A 34 -7.57 2.90 -2.48
C VAL A 34 -7.27 4.12 -3.33
N VAL A 35 -6.92 3.89 -4.59
CA VAL A 35 -6.67 4.95 -5.57
C VAL A 35 -7.67 4.89 -6.70
N GLU A 36 -8.10 6.04 -7.17
CA GLU A 36 -8.82 6.21 -8.43
C GLU A 36 -7.81 6.58 -9.51
N THR A 37 -7.67 5.71 -10.50
CA THR A 37 -6.90 5.97 -11.73
C THR A 37 -7.83 6.51 -12.80
N SER A 38 -7.28 6.97 -13.93
CA SER A 38 -8.07 7.38 -15.10
C SER A 38 -9.06 6.33 -15.62
N ASN A 39 -8.81 5.04 -15.35
CA ASN A 39 -9.63 3.94 -15.86
C ASN A 39 -10.54 3.28 -14.81
N LYS A 40 -10.08 3.19 -13.56
CA LYS A 40 -10.76 2.42 -12.50
C LYS A 40 -10.21 2.73 -11.11
N LYS A 41 -10.95 2.29 -10.10
CA LYS A 41 -10.49 2.22 -8.71
C LYS A 41 -9.65 0.96 -8.50
N GLU A 42 -8.57 1.10 -7.75
CA GLU A 42 -7.64 0.02 -7.42
C GLU A 42 -7.32 0.03 -5.94
N LEU A 43 -7.22 -1.15 -5.33
CA LEU A 43 -6.61 -1.32 -4.02
C LEU A 43 -5.13 -1.60 -4.22
N ARG A 44 -4.26 -0.71 -3.76
CA ARG A 44 -2.81 -0.82 -3.92
C ARG A 44 -2.10 -0.99 -2.58
N LEU A 45 -1.11 -1.88 -2.55
CA LEU A 45 -0.15 -1.96 -1.46
C LEU A 45 0.99 -0.99 -1.79
N TYR A 46 1.10 0.08 -1.01
CA TYR A 46 2.20 1.03 -1.11
C TYR A 46 3.23 0.79 -0.02
N SER A 47 4.48 1.07 -0.37
CA SER A 47 5.52 1.31 0.63
C SER A 47 6.28 2.59 0.32
N TRP A 48 6.66 3.31 1.38
CA TRP A 48 7.48 4.49 1.30
C TRP A 48 8.71 4.36 2.19
N GLU A 49 9.78 5.03 1.75
CA GLU A 49 10.98 5.26 2.54
C GLU A 49 11.15 6.75 2.78
N LEU A 50 11.53 7.12 4.00
CA LEU A 50 11.86 8.50 4.32
C LEU A 50 13.26 8.81 3.78
N ARG A 51 13.33 9.70 2.79
CA ARG A 51 14.58 10.13 2.14
C ARG A 51 14.66 11.65 2.17
N LYS A 52 15.71 12.19 2.81
CA LYS A 52 15.94 13.64 2.94
C LYS A 52 14.72 14.39 3.52
N GLY A 53 14.03 13.79 4.49
CA GLY A 53 12.84 14.37 5.13
C GLY A 53 11.52 14.17 4.37
N GLU A 54 11.53 13.51 3.22
CA GLU A 54 10.34 13.28 2.40
C GLU A 54 10.04 11.80 2.23
N TRP A 55 8.77 11.42 2.28
CA TRP A 55 8.33 10.07 1.96
C TRP A 55 8.36 9.85 0.44
N LYS A 56 9.19 8.91 -0.01
CA LYS A 56 9.27 8.51 -1.41
C LYS A 56 8.72 7.10 -1.57
N VAL A 57 7.82 6.91 -2.52
CA VAL A 57 7.31 5.57 -2.89
C VAL A 57 8.51 4.69 -3.27
N ALA A 58 8.65 3.54 -2.61
CA ALA A 58 9.63 2.52 -2.98
C ALA A 58 9.13 1.70 -4.19
N LEU A 59 9.93 0.76 -4.70
CA LEU A 59 9.57 -0.11 -5.85
C LEU A 59 8.48 -1.15 -5.52
N ALA A 60 7.37 -0.72 -4.90
CA ALA A 60 6.27 -1.58 -4.48
C ALA A 60 4.97 -0.76 -4.33
N SER A 61 4.39 -0.34 -5.46
CA SER A 61 3.00 0.14 -5.54
C SER A 61 2.19 -0.86 -6.37
N GLN A 62 1.95 -2.04 -5.80
CA GLN A 62 1.29 -3.13 -6.50
C GLN A 62 -0.23 -2.99 -6.37
N ASN A 63 -0.98 -3.17 -7.46
CA ASN A 63 -2.40 -3.43 -7.36
C ASN A 63 -2.59 -4.83 -6.75
N VAL A 64 -3.25 -4.86 -5.61
CA VAL A 64 -3.50 -6.07 -4.80
C VAL A 64 -4.99 -6.34 -4.65
N GLY A 65 -5.85 -5.56 -5.33
CA GLY A 65 -7.30 -5.71 -5.25
C GLY A 65 -7.82 -7.03 -5.81
N PHE A 66 -7.03 -7.71 -6.66
CA PHE A 66 -7.38 -9.00 -7.24
C PHE A 66 -6.81 -10.20 -6.48
N TRP A 67 -6.13 -9.98 -5.35
CA TRP A 67 -5.63 -11.07 -4.52
C TRP A 67 -6.79 -11.76 -3.77
N ASP A 68 -6.62 -13.05 -3.50
CA ASP A 68 -7.52 -13.82 -2.62
C ASP A 68 -7.17 -13.50 -1.16
N TRP A 69 -7.81 -12.46 -0.63
CA TRP A 69 -7.53 -11.93 0.71
C TRP A 69 -7.94 -12.88 1.84
N ASP A 70 -8.99 -13.68 1.63
CA ASP A 70 -9.44 -14.67 2.61
C ASP A 70 -8.38 -15.76 2.74
N LYS A 71 -7.90 -16.31 1.62
CA LYS A 71 -6.81 -17.30 1.61
C LYS A 71 -5.49 -16.73 2.13
N LEU A 72 -5.18 -15.47 1.83
CA LEU A 72 -3.99 -14.80 2.38
C LEU A 72 -4.07 -14.72 3.91
N TYR A 73 -5.22 -14.33 4.44
CA TYR A 73 -5.45 -14.25 5.89
C TYR A 73 -5.32 -15.62 6.57
N GLU A 74 -5.87 -16.68 5.97
CA GLU A 74 -5.68 -18.05 6.43
C GLU A 74 -4.20 -18.44 6.47
N LYS A 75 -3.44 -18.14 5.41
CA LYS A 75 -1.99 -18.43 5.36
C LYS A 75 -1.18 -17.63 6.38
N VAL A 76 -1.57 -16.39 6.65
CA VAL A 76 -0.96 -15.59 7.73
C VAL A 76 -1.16 -16.28 9.08
N LYS A 77 -2.38 -16.75 9.39
CA LYS A 77 -2.62 -17.50 10.64
C LYS A 77 -1.79 -18.76 10.73
N GLU A 78 -1.79 -19.57 9.66
CA GLU A 78 -1.00 -20.81 9.58
C GLU A 78 0.48 -20.55 9.84
N PHE A 79 1.06 -19.50 9.25
CA PHE A 79 2.49 -19.19 9.44
C PHE A 79 2.80 -18.69 10.84
N LYS A 80 1.94 -17.86 11.44
CA LYS A 80 2.11 -17.42 12.82
C LYS A 80 2.13 -18.59 13.80
N GLU A 81 1.20 -19.52 13.65
CA GLU A 81 1.13 -20.72 14.47
C GLU A 81 2.32 -21.64 14.24
N LYS A 82 2.60 -21.98 12.97
CA LYS A 82 3.66 -22.93 12.60
C LYS A 82 5.07 -22.47 13.00
N TYR A 83 5.34 -21.18 12.95
CA TYR A 83 6.66 -20.62 13.23
C TYR A 83 6.76 -19.87 14.56
N ASN A 84 5.67 -19.79 15.32
CA ASN A 84 5.58 -19.06 16.59
C ASN A 84 6.04 -17.59 16.47
N ILE A 85 5.45 -16.88 15.50
CA ILE A 85 5.69 -15.45 15.20
C ILE A 85 4.44 -14.58 15.30
#